data_AF-A0A1F6AM35-F1
#
_entry.id   AF-A0A1F6AM35-F1
#
_cell.length_a   1.000
_cell.length_b   1.000
_cell.length_c   1.000
_cell.angle_alpha   90.00
_cell.angle_beta   90.00
_cell.angle_gamma   90.00
#
_symmetry.space_group_name_H-M   'P 1'
#
loop_
_entity.id
_entity.type
_entity.pdbx_description
1 polymer ?
#
loop_
_entity_poly.entity_id
_entity_poly.type
_entity_poly.pdbx_seq_one_letter_code
_entity_poly.pdbx_strand_id
1 'polypeptide(L)' 'MKKVNVSTKYMDRFAGKWVAIDPVKDIIIAAGETLKEIAPYVSGKATNKNKIMAAAFKVPYKDEGPYILAFIK' A
#
# COMPACT_ATOMS: atom_id res chain seq x y z
N MET A 1 7.52 10.44 1.31
CA MET A 1 6.14 10.10 1.67
C MET A 1 5.16 11.17 1.21
N LYS A 2 4.10 10.80 0.49
CA LYS A 2 2.94 11.68 0.23
C LYS A 2 1.64 10.94 0.59
N LYS A 3 0.79 11.59 1.40
CA LYS A 3 -0.61 11.16 1.56
C LYS A 3 -1.31 11.41 0.23
N VAL A 4 -2.02 10.42 -0.27
CA VAL A 4 -2.71 10.49 -1.56
C VAL A 4 -4.18 10.12 -1.36
N ASN A 5 -5.03 10.54 -2.29
CA ASN A 5 -6.43 10.14 -2.34
C ASN A 5 -6.76 9.89 -3.80
N VAL A 6 -6.35 8.72 -4.29
CA VAL A 6 -6.39 8.36 -5.70
C VAL A 6 -7.01 6.98 -5.82
N SER A 7 -7.91 6.78 -6.77
CA SER A 7 -8.46 5.44 -7.06
C SER A 7 -7.35 4.47 -7.47
N THR A 8 -7.48 3.20 -7.07
CA THR A 8 -6.56 2.11 -7.42
C THR A 8 -6.44 1.89 -8.93
N LYS A 9 -7.37 2.39 -9.76
CA LYS A 9 -7.26 2.36 -11.24
C LYS A 9 -6.04 3.11 -11.79
N TYR A 10 -5.40 3.98 -11.00
CA TYR A 10 -4.19 4.69 -11.36
C TYR A 10 -2.94 4.15 -10.61
N MET A 11 -2.96 2.88 -10.21
CA MET A 11 -1.85 2.22 -9.51
C MET A 11 -0.54 2.24 -10.29
N ASP A 12 -0.64 2.19 -11.61
CA ASP A 12 0.48 2.23 -12.57
C ASP A 12 1.40 3.43 -12.36
N ARG A 13 0.86 4.57 -11.92
CA ARG A 13 1.63 5.78 -11.60
C ARG A 13 2.55 5.63 -10.39
N PHE A 14 2.34 4.59 -9.59
CA PHE A 14 3.09 4.29 -8.38
C PHE A 14 4.03 3.09 -8.57
N ALA A 15 4.27 2.65 -9.81
CA ALA A 15 5.25 1.60 -10.11
C ALA A 15 6.60 1.84 -9.40
N GLY A 16 7.13 0.79 -8.78
CA GLY A 16 8.35 0.83 -7.97
C GLY A 16 8.17 1.32 -6.53
N LYS A 17 7.01 1.91 -6.19
CA LYS A 17 6.75 2.52 -4.87
C LYS A 17 5.95 1.60 -3.97
N TRP A 18 6.07 1.83 -2.67
CA TRP A 18 5.20 1.25 -1.67
C TRP A 18 3.92 2.06 -1.57
N VAL A 19 2.78 1.37 -1.61
CA VAL A 19 1.45 1.97 -1.49
C VAL A 19 0.70 1.40 -0.30
N ALA A 20 -0.13 2.22 0.33
CA ALA A 20 -1.15 1.79 1.27
C ALA A 20 -2.53 1.99 0.65
N ILE A 21 -3.39 0.99 0.71
CA ILE A 21 -4.71 0.97 0.06
C ILE A 21 -5.79 0.76 1.11
N ASP A 22 -6.85 1.56 1.05
CA ASP A 22 -8.11 1.27 1.74
C ASP A 22 -8.94 0.31 0.87
N PRO A 23 -9.07 -0.98 1.24
CA PRO A 23 -9.75 -1.97 0.41
C PRO A 23 -11.27 -1.76 0.38
N VAL A 24 -11.84 -1.03 1.34
CA VAL A 24 -13.30 -0.77 1.40
C VAL A 24 -13.68 0.32 0.40
N LYS A 25 -12.82 1.34 0.26
CA LYS A 25 -13.05 2.50 -0.60
C LYS A 25 -12.38 2.40 -1.97
N ASP A 26 -11.57 1.36 -2.19
CA ASP A 26 -10.81 1.15 -3.42
C ASP A 26 -9.93 2.36 -3.81
N ILE A 27 -9.21 2.90 -2.81
CA ILE A 27 -8.32 4.05 -2.97
C ILE A 27 -6.94 3.80 -2.37
N ILE A 28 -5.94 4.39 -3.02
CA ILE A 28 -4.58 4.54 -2.51
C ILE A 28 -4.59 5.74 -1.56
N ILE A 29 -4.21 5.51 -0.30
CA ILE A 29 -4.24 6.51 0.77
C ILE A 29 -2.85 7.09 1.09
N ALA A 30 -1.79 6.35 0.77
CA ALA A 30 -0.42 6.81 0.94
C ALA A 30 0.51 6.11 -0.07
N ALA A 31 1.56 6.82 -0.49
CA ALA A 31 2.65 6.25 -1.27
C ALA A 31 4.01 6.78 -0.78
N GLY A 32 5.02 5.92 -0.84
CA GLY A 32 6.39 6.23 -0.43
C GLY A 32 7.41 5.32 -1.11
N GLU A 33 8.68 5.69 -1.04
CA GLU A 33 9.76 4.87 -1.63
C GLU A 33 10.06 3.62 -0.77
N THR A 34 9.67 3.66 0.51
CA THR A 34 9.92 2.59 1.47
C THR A 34 8.65 2.20 2.22
N LEU A 35 8.57 0.95 2.69
CA LEU A 35 7.49 0.49 3.58
C LEU A 35 7.41 1.33 4.87
N LYS A 36 8.56 1.74 5.42
CA LYS A 36 8.63 2.58 6.63
C LYS A 36 7.88 3.90 6.45
N GLU A 37 7.94 4.50 5.27
CA GLU A 37 7.23 5.74 4.97
C GLU A 37 5.71 5.57 5.00
N ILE A 38 5.17 4.42 4.59
CA ILE A 38 3.71 4.21 4.59
C ILE A 38 3.21 3.56 5.88
N ALA A 39 4.09 2.98 6.70
CA ALA A 39 3.76 2.20 7.89
C ALA A 39 2.72 2.82 8.84
N PRO A 40 2.67 4.16 9.09
CA PRO A 40 1.65 4.75 9.96
C PRO A 40 0.19 4.51 9.50
N TYR A 41 0.00 4.30 8.19
CA TYR A 41 -1.30 4.08 7.54
C TYR A 41 -1.68 2.60 7.43
N VAL A 42 -0.71 1.71 7.49
CA VAL A 42 -0.89 0.24 7.38
C VAL A 42 -1.05 -0.40 8.76
N SER A 43 -0.38 0.16 9.77
CA SER A 43 -0.36 -0.37 11.13
C SER A 43 -1.56 0.10 11.96
N GLY A 44 -2.67 -0.63 11.87
CA GLY A 44 -3.71 -0.60 12.88
C GLY A 44 -3.36 -1.53 14.04
N LYS A 45 -3.32 -1.03 15.29
CA LYS A 45 -3.53 -1.93 16.44
C LYS A 45 -4.98 -2.41 16.37
N ALA A 46 -5.21 -3.71 16.53
CA ALA A 46 -6.55 -4.34 16.53
C ALA A 46 -7.55 -3.67 17.50
N THR A 47 -7.06 -2.89 18.46
CA THR A 47 -7.85 -2.16 19.46
C THR A 47 -8.58 -0.92 18.92
N ASN A 48 -8.23 -0.39 17.74
CA ASN A 48 -8.98 0.71 17.11
C ASN A 48 -9.89 0.16 16.01
N LYS A 49 -11.13 -0.17 16.37
CA LYS A 49 -12.18 -0.65 15.44
C LYS A 49 -12.41 0.24 14.21
N ASN A 50 -12.01 1.51 14.27
CA ASN A 50 -12.19 2.49 13.19
C ASN A 50 -10.92 2.73 12.36
N LYS A 51 -9.77 2.11 12.69
CA LYS A 51 -8.55 2.31 11.91
C LYS A 51 -8.56 1.31 10.75
N ILE A 52 -8.79 1.83 9.55
CA ILE A 52 -8.77 1.08 8.28
C ILE A 52 -7.53 0.18 8.27
N MET A 53 -7.76 -1.13 8.13
CA MET A 53 -6.69 -2.08 7.83
C MET A 53 -6.25 -1.82 6.39
N ALA A 54 -5.37 -0.82 6.20
CA ALA A 54 -4.86 -0.56 4.88
C ALA A 54 -3.95 -1.72 4.49
N ALA A 55 -4.17 -2.30 3.32
CA ALA A 55 -3.24 -3.26 2.74
C ALA A 55 -2.02 -2.49 2.22
N ALA A 56 -0.83 -3.09 2.32
CA ALA A 56 0.38 -2.49 1.77
C ALA A 56 1.22 -3.47 0.98
N PHE A 57 1.70 -2.99 -0.17
CA PHE A 57 2.63 -3.73 -1.03
C PHE A 57 3.43 -2.76 -1.90
N LYS A 58 4.49 -3.28 -2.52
CA LYS A 58 5.26 -2.56 -3.54
C LYS A 58 4.62 -2.81 -4.90
N VAL A 59 4.34 -1.74 -5.64
CA VAL A 59 3.77 -1.86 -6.99
C VAL A 59 4.88 -2.31 -7.95
N PRO A 60 4.71 -3.43 -8.69
CA PRO A 60 5.68 -3.86 -9.69
C PRO A 60 5.76 -2.87 -10.84
N TYR A 61 6.93 -2.80 -11.49
CA TYR A 61 7.04 -2.14 -12.79
C TYR A 61 6.28 -2.93 -13.88
N LYS A 62 6.02 -2.29 -15.03
CA LYS A 62 5.21 -2.87 -16.11
C LYS A 62 5.81 -4.18 -16.66
N ASP A 63 7.12 -4.29 -16.61
CA ASP A 63 7.95 -5.41 -17.03
C ASP A 63 8.28 -6.40 -15.90
N GLU A 64 7.85 -6.10 -14.66
CA GLU A 64 8.00 -6.99 -13.52
C GLU A 64 6.73 -7.83 -13.31
N GLY A 65 6.92 -9.10 -12.94
CA GLY A 65 5.83 -9.93 -12.43
C GLY A 65 5.35 -9.49 -11.05
N PRO A 66 4.22 -10.03 -10.56
CA PRO A 66 3.75 -9.73 -9.21
C PRO A 66 4.78 -10.19 -8.16
N TYR A 67 4.99 -9.38 -7.12
CA TYR A 67 5.81 -9.76 -5.98
C TYR A 67 5.06 -10.77 -5.10
N ILE A 68 5.65 -11.94 -4.85
CA ILE A 68 5.11 -12.95 -3.94
C ILE A 68 5.85 -12.83 -2.60
N LEU A 69 5.08 -12.67 -1.52
CA LEU A 69 5.64 -12.77 -0.17
C LEU A 69 5.85 -14.25 0.17
N ALA A 70 7.11 -14.67 0.23
CA ALA A 70 7.48 -16.02 0.64
C ALA A 70 8.00 -16.03 2.09
N PHE A 71 7.44 -16.91 2.92
CA PHE A 71 8.01 -17.20 4.24
C PHE A 71 8.99 -18.35 4.08
N ILE A 72 10.28 -18.08 4.24
CA ILE A 72 11.31 -19.12 4.31
C ILE A 72 11.37 -19.59 5.76
N LYS A 73 11.25 -20.90 5.96
CA LYS A 73 11.23 -21.55 7.27
C LYS A 73 12.64 -21.70 7.85
#